data_AF-A0A2W4I9W0-F1
#
_entry.id   AF-A0A2W4I9W0-F1
#
_cell.length_a   1.000
_cell.length_b   1.000
_cell.length_c   1.000
_cell.angle_alpha   90.00
_cell.angle_beta   90.00
_cell.angle_gamma   90.00
#
_symmetry.space_group_name_H-M   'P 1'
#
loop_
_entity.id
_entity.type
_entity.pdbx_description
1 polymer ?
#
loop_
_entity_poly.entity_id
_entity_poly.type
_entity_poly.pdbx_seq_one_letter_code
_entity_poly.pdbx_strand_id
1 'polypeptide(L)'
;MNKFAGNITIKGNPKVELEIDFIESLSKTGDKNIFFFGETELNSSEEILDSFREIFPEILNYDISVETEKKIKIVGESYEEGLYELATFEGEEVNFDEIFERFEDFEEVVCVREAEISEKFGNKKVKVDFVY
;
A
#
# COMPACT_ATOMS: atom_id res chain seq x y z
N MET A 1 9.38 10.92 11.00
CA MET A 1 8.41 10.74 9.90
C MET A 1 7.70 9.42 10.15
N ASN A 2 6.45 9.30 9.74
CA ASN A 2 5.61 8.11 9.88
C ASN A 2 5.80 7.22 8.65
N LYS A 3 5.79 5.90 8.82
CA LYS A 3 5.74 4.99 7.67
C LYS A 3 4.36 4.98 7.04
N PHE A 4 4.31 4.87 5.72
CA PHE A 4 3.06 4.66 4.99
C PHE A 4 3.29 3.78 3.76
N ALA A 5 2.24 3.09 3.35
CA ALA A 5 2.21 2.32 2.12
C ALA A 5 0.77 2.14 1.66
N GLY A 6 0.60 1.94 0.36
CA GLY A 6 -0.71 1.70 -0.21
C GLY A 6 -0.72 1.77 -1.72
N ASN A 7 -1.93 1.73 -2.26
CA ASN A 7 -2.15 1.91 -3.67
C ASN A 7 -3.34 2.85 -3.94
N ILE A 8 -3.27 3.55 -5.06
CA ILE A 8 -4.39 4.30 -5.64
C ILE A 8 -4.63 3.85 -7.07
N THR A 9 -5.89 3.83 -7.48
CA THR A 9 -6.29 3.69 -8.88
C THR A 9 -6.78 5.05 -9.35
N ILE A 10 -6.19 5.56 -10.41
CA ILE A 10 -6.52 6.86 -11.01
C ILE A 10 -7.07 6.65 -12.42
N LYS A 11 -8.02 7.50 -12.80
CA LYS A 11 -8.69 7.39 -14.09
C LYS A 11 -7.75 7.67 -15.26
N GLY A 12 -7.78 6.80 -16.27
CA GLY A 12 -6.93 6.94 -17.45
C GLY A 12 -5.44 6.72 -17.14
N ASN A 13 -4.57 7.30 -17.97
CA ASN A 13 -3.12 7.11 -17.89
C ASN A 13 -2.38 8.46 -17.82
N PRO A 14 -2.56 9.26 -16.75
CA PRO A 14 -1.82 10.52 -16.59
C PRO A 14 -0.35 10.23 -16.29
N LYS A 15 0.51 11.22 -16.55
CA LYS A 15 1.91 11.17 -16.12
C LYS A 15 1.96 11.24 -14.59
N VAL A 16 2.80 10.41 -13.98
CA VAL A 16 2.99 10.34 -12.53
C VAL A 16 4.36 10.91 -12.20
N GLU A 17 4.40 11.95 -11.38
CA GLU A 17 5.62 12.55 -10.85
C GLU A 17 5.41 12.70 -9.34
N LEU A 18 6.01 11.81 -8.56
CA LEU A 18 5.91 11.76 -7.10
C LEU A 18 7.31 11.82 -6.50
N GLU A 19 7.43 12.42 -5.32
CA GLU A 19 8.71 12.51 -4.56
C GLU A 19 8.95 11.28 -3.67
N ILE A 20 8.15 10.22 -3.84
CA ILE A 20 8.21 8.97 -3.09
C ILE A 20 8.41 7.81 -4.05
N ASP A 21 8.87 6.67 -3.54
CA ASP A 21 8.99 5.46 -4.35
C ASP A 21 7.60 4.94 -4.75
N PHE A 22 7.44 4.62 -6.03
CA PHE A 22 6.19 4.10 -6.57
C PHE A 22 6.39 3.13 -7.73
N ILE A 23 5.37 2.29 -7.94
CA ILE A 23 5.22 1.41 -9.10
C ILE A 23 3.92 1.73 -9.79
N GLU A 24 3.97 1.87 -11.11
CA GLU A 24 2.78 2.02 -11.93
C GLU A 24 2.43 0.74 -12.69
N SER A 25 1.13 0.45 -12.78
CA SER A 25 0.61 -0.56 -13.70
C SER A 25 -0.65 -0.03 -14.39
N LEU A 26 -0.87 -0.48 -15.63
CA LEU A 26 -2.05 -0.10 -16.40
C LEU A 26 -3.09 -1.23 -16.36
N SER A 27 -4.30 -0.90 -15.93
CA SER A 27 -5.42 -1.84 -15.92
C SER A 27 -5.93 -2.11 -17.33
N LYS A 28 -6.74 -3.17 -17.48
CA LYS A 28 -7.43 -3.47 -18.76
C LYS A 28 -8.42 -2.38 -19.18
N THR A 29 -8.91 -1.56 -18.25
CA THR A 29 -9.82 -0.44 -18.54
C THR A 29 -9.07 0.81 -18.99
N GLY A 30 -7.73 0.79 -18.96
CA GLY A 30 -6.89 1.94 -19.27
C GLY A 30 -6.67 2.88 -18.09
N ASP A 31 -7.09 2.49 -16.89
CA ASP A 31 -6.86 3.20 -15.64
C ASP A 31 -5.49 2.82 -15.05
N LYS A 32 -4.81 3.77 -14.43
CA LYS A 32 -3.49 3.56 -13.85
C LYS A 32 -3.61 3.21 -12.37
N ASN A 33 -2.93 2.15 -11.94
CA ASN A 33 -2.71 1.86 -10.54
C ASN A 33 -1.32 2.32 -10.15
N ILE A 34 -1.19 2.98 -9.02
CA ILE A 34 0.06 3.44 -8.44
C ILE A 34 0.15 2.80 -7.06
N PHE A 35 1.11 1.90 -6.87
CA PHE A 35 1.54 1.45 -5.56
C PHE A 35 2.66 2.37 -5.08
N PHE A 36 2.69 2.68 -3.79
CA PHE A 36 3.66 3.58 -3.18
C PHE A 36 3.93 3.20 -1.73
N PHE A 37 5.10 3.58 -1.24
CA PHE A 37 5.47 3.42 0.15
C PHE A 37 6.63 4.34 0.51
N GLY A 38 6.87 4.51 1.81
CA GLY A 38 8.00 5.28 2.33
C GLY A 38 7.68 5.94 3.66
N GLU A 39 8.25 7.12 3.85
CA GLU A 39 8.05 7.94 5.04
C GLU A 39 7.30 9.24 4.71
N THR A 40 6.47 9.72 5.63
CA THR A 40 5.66 10.94 5.47
C THR A 40 5.56 11.74 6.77
N GLU A 41 5.30 13.04 6.67
CA GLU A 41 4.94 13.89 7.82
C GLU A 41 3.42 13.88 8.11
N LEU A 42 2.63 13.33 7.18
CA LEU A 42 1.18 13.22 7.31
C LEU A 42 0.80 12.15 8.33
N ASN A 43 -0.33 12.34 9.00
CA ASN A 43 -0.72 11.57 10.18
C ASN A 43 -1.96 10.70 9.96
N SER A 44 -2.58 10.75 8.78
CA SER A 44 -3.74 9.91 8.46
C SER A 44 -3.73 9.48 7.00
N SER A 45 -4.41 8.36 6.73
CA SER A 45 -4.66 7.91 5.36
C SER A 45 -5.48 8.93 4.55
N GLU A 46 -6.36 9.70 5.19
CA GLU A 46 -7.13 10.76 4.52
C GLU A 46 -6.24 11.97 4.16
N GLU A 47 -5.33 12.41 5.04
CA GLU A 47 -4.36 13.48 4.70
C GLU A 47 -3.49 13.09 3.51
N ILE A 48 -3.06 11.82 3.45
CA ILE A 48 -2.31 11.29 2.30
C ILE A 48 -3.21 11.31 1.06
N LEU A 49 -4.44 10.81 1.16
CA LEU A 49 -5.36 10.78 0.02
C LEU A 49 -5.65 12.19 -0.52
N ASP A 50 -5.81 13.17 0.35
CA ASP A 50 -6.05 14.57 -0.02
C ASP A 50 -4.84 15.17 -0.75
N SER A 51 -3.60 14.88 -0.33
CA SER A 51 -2.41 15.31 -1.07
C SER A 51 -2.32 14.68 -2.46
N PHE A 52 -2.68 13.39 -2.60
CA PHE A 52 -2.78 12.75 -3.91
C PHE A 52 -3.90 13.33 -4.77
N ARG A 53 -5.02 13.79 -4.20
CA ARG A 53 -6.12 14.44 -4.94
C ARG A 53 -5.72 15.80 -5.52
N GLU A 54 -4.76 16.50 -4.93
CA GLU A 54 -4.20 17.74 -5.50
C GLU A 54 -3.46 17.47 -6.83
N ILE A 55 -2.86 16.29 -6.96
CA ILE A 55 -2.10 15.85 -8.15
C ILE A 55 -3.01 15.12 -9.13
N PHE A 56 -3.86 14.22 -8.62
CA PHE A 56 -4.75 13.36 -9.38
C PHE A 56 -6.20 13.62 -8.97
N PRO A 57 -6.92 14.53 -9.64
CA PRO A 57 -8.27 14.92 -9.23
C PRO A 57 -9.32 13.80 -9.37
N GLU A 58 -9.06 12.77 -10.18
CA GLU A 58 -9.97 11.63 -10.42
C GLU A 58 -9.37 10.31 -9.90
N ILE A 59 -9.29 10.17 -8.56
CA ILE A 59 -8.98 8.90 -7.89
C ILE A 59 -10.25 8.04 -7.84
N LEU A 60 -10.17 6.84 -8.42
CA LEU A 60 -11.27 5.88 -8.51
C LEU A 60 -11.33 4.94 -7.31
N ASN A 61 -10.19 4.53 -6.79
CA ASN A 61 -10.07 3.63 -5.65
C ASN A 61 -8.77 3.88 -4.89
N TYR A 62 -8.72 3.51 -3.62
CA TYR A 62 -7.53 3.64 -2.78
C TYR A 62 -7.52 2.62 -1.65
N ASP A 63 -6.33 2.24 -1.23
CA ASP A 63 -6.06 1.45 -0.03
C ASP A 63 -4.75 1.93 0.57
N ILE A 64 -4.85 2.72 1.64
CA ILE A 64 -3.71 3.43 2.23
C ILE A 64 -3.63 3.08 3.71
N SER A 65 -2.40 2.87 4.19
CA SER A 65 -2.10 2.62 5.59
C SER A 65 -0.96 3.51 6.03
N VAL A 66 -1.10 4.12 7.21
CA VAL A 66 -0.09 4.96 7.85
C VAL A 66 0.14 4.46 9.28
N GLU A 67 1.38 4.56 9.75
CA GLU A 67 1.84 4.00 11.03
C GLU A 67 1.08 4.54 12.25
N THR A 68 0.54 5.75 12.15
CA THR A 68 -0.29 6.38 13.19
C THR A 68 -1.67 5.73 13.35
N GLU A 69 -2.17 5.03 12.33
CA GLU A 69 -3.50 4.38 12.33
C GLU A 69 -3.41 2.85 12.40
N LYS A 70 -2.36 2.28 11.83
CA LYS A 70 -2.22 0.85 11.52
C LYS A 70 -0.78 0.39 11.74
N LYS A 71 -0.58 -0.85 12.14
CA LYS A 71 0.78 -1.43 12.13
C LYS A 71 1.29 -1.51 10.70
N ILE A 72 2.54 -1.13 10.49
CA ILE A 72 3.21 -1.17 9.19
C ILE A 72 4.70 -1.47 9.38
N LYS A 73 5.23 -2.32 8.52
CA LYS A 73 6.66 -2.66 8.43
C LYS A 73 7.05 -2.65 6.96
N ILE A 74 7.97 -1.75 6.61
CA ILE A 74 8.64 -1.74 5.31
C ILE A 74 9.84 -2.68 5.44
N VAL A 75 9.97 -3.63 4.51
CA VAL A 75 10.96 -4.71 4.49
C VAL A 75 12.01 -4.44 3.42
N GLY A 76 11.58 -4.21 2.18
CA GLY A 76 12.43 -3.88 1.04
C GLY A 76 12.47 -2.37 0.76
N GLU A 77 13.68 -1.82 0.61
CA GLU A 77 13.91 -0.39 0.28
C GLU A 77 14.35 -0.16 -1.18
N SER A 78 14.53 -1.21 -1.98
CA SER A 78 14.99 -1.06 -3.37
C SER A 78 14.39 -2.10 -4.31
N TYR A 79 13.74 -1.62 -5.37
CA TYR A 79 13.29 -2.40 -6.51
C TYR A 79 13.62 -1.58 -7.77
N GLU A 80 14.21 -2.20 -8.80
CA GLU A 80 14.64 -1.45 -10.00
C GLU A 80 13.43 -1.11 -10.88
N GLU A 81 12.63 -2.11 -11.22
CA GLU A 81 11.36 -2.06 -11.93
C GLU A 81 10.63 -3.37 -11.60
N GLY A 82 9.30 -3.37 -11.47
CA GLY A 82 8.60 -4.61 -11.09
C GLY A 82 7.08 -4.55 -11.19
N LEU A 83 6.48 -5.73 -11.12
CA LEU A 83 5.04 -5.93 -10.99
C LEU A 83 4.66 -5.88 -9.51
N TYR A 84 3.63 -5.09 -9.21
CA TYR A 84 3.03 -5.07 -7.88
C TYR A 84 2.01 -6.19 -7.72
N GLU A 85 2.16 -6.97 -6.64
CA GLU A 85 1.17 -7.96 -6.21
C GLU A 85 0.81 -7.75 -4.74
N LEU A 86 -0.46 -7.96 -4.40
CA LEU A 86 -0.99 -7.79 -3.05
C LEU A 86 -1.62 -9.09 -2.56
N ALA A 87 -1.08 -9.63 -1.47
CA ALA A 87 -1.74 -10.70 -0.72
C ALA A 87 -2.50 -10.11 0.46
N THR A 88 -3.72 -10.58 0.70
CA THR A 88 -4.53 -10.20 1.87
C THR A 88 -4.82 -11.42 2.71
N PHE A 89 -4.50 -11.34 4.00
CA PHE A 89 -4.74 -12.35 5.01
C PHE A 89 -5.90 -11.91 5.90
N GLU A 90 -6.91 -12.77 6.01
CA GLU A 90 -8.07 -12.62 6.89
C GLU A 90 -8.42 -13.95 7.56
N GLY A 91 -8.85 -13.90 8.82
CA GLY A 91 -9.16 -15.08 9.62
C GLY A 91 -9.15 -14.76 11.11
N GLU A 92 -9.83 -15.57 11.93
CA GLU A 92 -9.96 -15.35 13.38
C GLU A 92 -8.60 -15.28 14.09
N GLU A 93 -7.62 -16.03 13.59
CA GLU A 93 -6.27 -16.15 14.15
C GLU A 93 -5.23 -15.30 13.41
N VAL A 94 -5.62 -14.48 12.42
CA VAL A 94 -4.65 -13.65 11.69
C VAL A 94 -4.03 -12.61 12.62
N ASN A 95 -2.70 -12.67 12.73
CA ASN A 95 -1.88 -11.79 13.55
C ASN A 95 -0.83 -11.07 12.69
N PHE A 96 -0.68 -9.77 12.90
CA PHE A 96 0.30 -8.96 12.15
C PHE A 96 1.74 -9.45 12.33
N ASP A 97 2.16 -9.70 13.57
CA ASP A 97 3.55 -10.00 13.89
C ASP A 97 3.93 -11.39 13.34
N GLU A 98 3.03 -12.37 13.40
CA GLU A 98 3.24 -13.69 12.77
C GLU A 98 3.32 -13.64 11.25
N ILE A 99 2.48 -12.82 10.60
CA ILE A 99 2.57 -12.61 9.15
C ILE A 99 3.87 -11.89 8.80
N PHE A 100 4.28 -10.89 9.58
CA PHE A 100 5.54 -10.19 9.36
C PHE A 100 6.74 -11.13 9.45
N GLU A 101 6.89 -11.89 10.54
CA GLU A 101 7.97 -12.88 10.72
C GLU A 101 8.01 -13.92 9.60
N ARG A 102 6.85 -14.27 9.03
CA ARG A 102 6.77 -15.21 7.91
C ARG A 102 7.34 -14.62 6.61
N PHE A 103 7.25 -13.32 6.40
CA PHE A 103 7.53 -12.68 5.11
C PHE A 103 8.75 -11.76 5.12
N GLU A 104 9.32 -11.44 6.29
CA GLU A 104 10.43 -10.47 6.41
C GLU A 104 11.72 -10.84 5.67
N ASP A 105 11.94 -12.13 5.42
CA ASP A 105 13.15 -12.62 4.74
C ASP A 105 12.99 -12.77 3.20
N PHE A 106 11.82 -12.44 2.64
CA PHE A 106 11.58 -12.55 1.19
C PHE A 106 12.01 -11.27 0.46
N GLU A 107 12.89 -11.40 -0.53
CA GLU A 107 13.44 -10.25 -1.28
C GLU A 107 12.35 -9.46 -2.01
N GLU A 108 11.29 -10.14 -2.46
CA GLU A 108 10.17 -9.53 -3.17
C GLU A 108 9.19 -8.81 -2.24
N VAL A 109 9.28 -9.00 -0.92
CA VAL A 109 8.37 -8.36 0.03
C VAL A 109 8.84 -6.95 0.33
N VAL A 110 7.98 -5.99 0.03
CA VAL A 110 8.24 -4.58 0.25
C VAL A 110 7.63 -4.09 1.54
N CYS A 111 6.39 -4.49 1.83
CA CYS A 111 5.67 -3.99 3.00
C CYS A 111 4.71 -5.03 3.56
N VAL A 112 4.62 -5.08 4.89
CA VAL A 112 3.55 -5.76 5.63
C VAL A 112 2.79 -4.69 6.41
N ARG A 113 1.47 -4.61 6.20
CA ARG A 113 0.62 -3.58 6.81
C ARG A 113 -0.72 -4.15 7.27
N GLU A 114 -1.20 -3.68 8.42
CA GLU A 114 -2.61 -3.80 8.75
C GLU A 114 -3.44 -2.99 7.76
N ALA A 115 -4.70 -3.38 7.58
CA ALA A 115 -5.64 -2.68 6.70
C ALA A 115 -7.01 -2.52 7.37
N GLU A 116 -8.07 -2.42 6.58
CA GLU A 116 -9.44 -2.35 7.07
C GLU A 116 -9.84 -3.60 7.87
N ILE A 117 -10.89 -3.46 8.68
CA ILE A 117 -11.45 -4.56 9.47
C ILE A 117 -12.12 -5.56 8.52
N SER A 118 -11.85 -6.85 8.72
CA SER A 118 -12.58 -7.92 8.03
C SER A 118 -14.04 -7.91 8.46
N GLU A 119 -14.95 -7.76 7.50
CA GLU A 119 -16.40 -7.84 7.76
C GLU A 119 -16.83 -9.21 8.28
N LYS A 120 -16.06 -10.26 7.98
CA LYS A 120 -16.36 -11.64 8.35
C LYS A 120 -15.86 -12.01 9.74
N PHE A 121 -14.65 -11.56 10.10
CA PHE A 121 -13.96 -12.00 11.32
C PHE A 121 -13.83 -10.90 12.38
N GLY A 122 -14.09 -9.63 12.04
CA GLY A 122 -14.09 -8.51 12.99
C GLY A 122 -12.70 -8.03 13.44
N ASN A 123 -11.63 -8.67 13.01
CA ASN A 123 -10.24 -8.24 13.21
C ASN A 123 -9.69 -7.51 11.97
N LYS A 124 -8.58 -6.77 12.15
CA LYS A 124 -7.89 -6.10 11.05
C LYS A 124 -7.33 -7.14 10.08
N LYS A 125 -7.52 -6.92 8.77
CA LYS A 125 -6.81 -7.68 7.75
C LYS A 125 -5.33 -7.33 7.79
N VAL A 126 -4.48 -8.27 7.40
CA VAL A 126 -3.04 -8.02 7.18
C VAL A 126 -2.76 -8.16 5.69
N LYS A 127 -2.07 -7.20 5.12
CA LYS A 127 -1.69 -7.16 3.70
C LYS A 127 -0.18 -7.26 3.57
N VAL A 128 0.26 -8.01 2.57
CA VAL A 128 1.66 -8.15 2.19
C VAL A 128 1.79 -7.67 0.75
N ASP A 129 2.57 -6.63 0.58
CA ASP A 129 2.85 -5.94 -0.67
C ASP A 129 4.15 -6.51 -1.27
N PHE A 130 4.05 -7.06 -2.48
CA PHE A 130 5.16 -7.68 -3.21
C PHE A 130 5.53 -6.88 -4.46
N VAL A 131 6.81 -6.91 -4.81
CA VAL A 131 7.38 -6.32 -6.03
C VAL A 131 8.43 -7.26 -6.63
N TYR A 132 8.29 -7.62 -7.91
CA TYR A 132 9.20 -8.53 -8.62
C TYR A 132 9.18 -8.38 -10.15
#